data_AF-A0A0F8ZAN8-F1
#
_entry.id   AF-A0A0F8ZAN8-F1
#
_cell.length_a   1.000
_cell.length_b   1.000
_cell.length_c   1.000
_cell.angle_alpha   90.00
_cell.angle_beta   90.00
_cell.angle_gamma   90.00
#
_symmetry.space_group_name_H-M   'P 1'
#
loop_
_entity.id
_entity.type
_entity.pdbx_description
1 polymer ?
#
loop_
_entity_poly.entity_id
_entity_poly.type
_entity_poly.pdbx_seq_one_letter_code
_entity_poly.pdbx_strand_id
1 'polypeptide(L)'
;KNRGRVEEYQRHRPDIIVGGTGYDYMIKLPPEIDSMQPKINYGFTTRGCIRKCAFCFVPASEGAIRPTGDIYDIWDGKAREIELLDNNIMALPEHFETICKQAMQLKIKIDFNQGLDYRFLTSLFIYLLKRVTVAEPYFAFDNPAEFRAVDKAITLLQQNGMKRTVWFVLVGFDTTLKQDLERLNHLKERGQRAYVMRYSRDRKYIPLARWANQRNMFAGTTFEQFCKQEGYAETGLGK
;
A
#
# COMPACT_ATOMS: atom_id res chain seq x y z
N LYS A 1 -10.24 -20.41 7.11
CA LYS A 1 -10.20 -21.38 5.99
C LYS A 1 -8.79 -21.91 5.73
N ASN A 2 -7.76 -21.06 5.64
CA ASN A 2 -6.39 -21.54 5.35
C ASN A 2 -5.70 -22.24 6.54
N ARG A 3 -5.95 -21.77 7.77
CA ARG A 3 -5.36 -22.34 8.99
C ARG A 3 -5.65 -23.85 9.17
N GLY A 4 -6.92 -24.26 9.08
CA GLY A 4 -7.28 -25.67 9.19
C GLY A 4 -6.67 -26.56 8.09
N ARG A 5 -6.49 -26.03 6.87
CA ARG A 5 -5.78 -26.75 5.80
C ARG A 5 -4.31 -26.95 6.15
N VAL A 6 -3.64 -25.92 6.66
CA VAL A 6 -2.25 -26.01 7.13
C VAL A 6 -2.10 -27.06 8.23
N GLU A 7 -2.98 -27.05 9.22
CA GLU A 7 -2.97 -28.01 10.33
C GLU A 7 -3.21 -29.46 9.85
N GLU A 8 -4.03 -29.65 8.81
CA GLU A 8 -4.21 -30.95 8.16
C GLU A 8 -2.96 -31.41 7.40
N TYR A 9 -2.30 -30.50 6.68
CA TYR A 9 -1.04 -30.80 5.99
C TYR A 9 0.07 -31.18 6.98
N GLN A 10 0.21 -30.44 8.09
CA GLN A 10 1.22 -30.74 9.13
C GLN A 10 0.99 -32.11 9.79
N ARG A 11 -0.26 -32.59 9.89
CA ARG A 11 -0.55 -33.95 10.39
C ARG A 11 0.02 -35.05 9.48
N HIS A 12 0.05 -34.83 8.17
CA HIS A 12 0.59 -35.80 7.20
C HIS A 12 2.10 -35.62 6.97
N ARG A 13 2.62 -34.42 7.24
CA ARG A 13 4.00 -34.03 7.03
C ARG A 13 4.52 -33.24 8.24
N PRO A 14 4.86 -33.92 9.35
CA PRO A 14 5.28 -33.25 10.58
C PRO A 14 6.64 -32.54 10.45
N ASP A 15 7.37 -32.80 9.36
CA ASP A 15 8.68 -32.22 9.04
C ASP A 15 8.60 -30.82 8.41
N ILE A 16 7.41 -30.35 8.02
CA ILE A 16 7.27 -29.04 7.37
C ILE A 16 7.21 -27.91 8.40
N ILE A 17 7.97 -26.84 8.12
CA ILE A 17 7.89 -25.58 8.86
C ILE A 17 6.76 -24.75 8.26
N VAL A 18 5.84 -24.26 9.09
CA VAL A 18 4.75 -23.39 8.65
C VAL A 18 4.73 -22.10 9.46
N GLY A 19 4.80 -20.97 8.78
CA GLY A 19 4.78 -19.64 9.38
C GLY A 19 4.15 -18.61 8.45
N GLY A 20 4.46 -17.34 8.72
CA GLY A 20 3.97 -16.19 7.96
C GLY A 20 2.83 -15.46 8.64
N THR A 21 2.50 -14.29 8.10
CA THR A 21 1.59 -13.30 8.71
C THR A 21 0.16 -13.79 8.89
N GLY A 22 -0.26 -14.77 8.09
CA GLY A 22 -1.57 -15.44 8.20
C GLY A 22 -1.62 -16.63 9.15
N TYR A 23 -0.50 -17.00 9.80
CA TYR A 23 -0.40 -18.16 10.69
C TYR A 23 0.38 -17.85 11.98
N ASP A 24 1.71 -17.76 11.87
CA ASP A 24 2.64 -17.36 12.92
C ASP A 24 3.80 -16.56 12.28
N TYR A 25 3.85 -15.26 12.54
CA TYR A 25 4.82 -14.35 11.96
C TYR A 25 6.19 -14.36 12.66
N MET A 26 6.29 -15.05 13.81
CA MET A 26 7.54 -15.21 14.57
C MET A 26 8.40 -16.32 13.97
N ILE A 27 7.79 -17.31 13.34
CA ILE A 27 8.50 -18.37 12.63
C ILE A 27 9.22 -17.77 11.41
N LYS A 28 10.55 -17.93 11.37
CA LYS A 28 11.42 -17.47 10.29
C LYS A 28 11.88 -18.64 9.43
N LEU A 29 12.07 -18.36 8.15
CA LEU A 29 12.77 -19.27 7.25
C LEU A 29 14.26 -19.32 7.64
N PRO A 30 14.95 -20.43 7.34
CA PRO A 30 16.41 -20.47 7.41
C PRO A 30 17.03 -19.30 6.63
N PRO A 31 18.12 -18.67 7.12
CA PRO A 31 18.71 -17.49 6.49
C PRO A 31 19.05 -17.67 5.01
N GLU A 32 19.52 -18.85 4.62
CA GLU A 32 19.85 -19.19 3.23
C GLU A 32 18.63 -19.22 2.31
N ILE A 33 17.43 -19.47 2.85
CA ILE A 33 16.16 -19.42 2.11
C ILE A 33 15.58 -18.00 2.15
N ASP A 34 15.58 -17.34 3.32
CA ASP A 34 15.01 -15.99 3.49
C ASP A 34 15.80 -14.93 2.70
N SER A 35 17.08 -15.17 2.43
CA SER A 35 17.93 -14.32 1.61
C SER A 35 17.84 -14.61 0.10
N MET A 36 17.08 -15.62 -0.32
CA MET A 36 16.91 -15.89 -1.75
C MET A 36 16.12 -14.78 -2.43
N GLN A 37 16.66 -14.27 -3.54
CA GLN A 37 16.00 -13.29 -4.40
C GLN A 37 15.74 -13.91 -5.76
N PRO A 38 14.61 -14.60 -5.94
CA PRO A 38 14.26 -15.16 -7.24
C PRO A 38 13.97 -14.03 -8.22
N LYS A 39 14.52 -14.14 -9.43
CA LYS A 39 14.31 -13.18 -10.52
C LYS A 39 12.96 -13.38 -11.20
N ILE A 40 11.88 -13.08 -10.48
CA ILE A 40 10.49 -13.30 -10.91
C ILE A 40 9.71 -11.99 -11.08
N ASN A 41 10.41 -10.86 -11.14
CA ASN A 41 9.87 -9.52 -11.41
C ASN A 41 8.95 -8.96 -10.31
N TYR A 42 8.91 -9.57 -9.13
CA TYR A 42 8.34 -8.97 -7.94
C TYR A 42 9.15 -9.36 -6.71
N GLY A 43 9.26 -8.47 -5.73
CA GLY A 43 10.05 -8.74 -4.53
C GLY A 43 10.27 -7.52 -3.65
N PHE A 44 11.24 -7.62 -2.75
CA PHE A 44 11.61 -6.59 -1.80
C PHE A 44 13.02 -6.09 -2.06
N THR A 45 13.17 -4.79 -2.22
CA THR A 45 14.45 -4.09 -2.17
C THR A 45 14.75 -3.56 -0.77
N THR A 46 13.71 -3.41 0.06
CA THR A 46 13.82 -3.12 1.49
C THR A 46 12.87 -4.00 2.33
N ARG A 47 13.28 -4.28 3.57
CA ARG A 47 12.45 -4.94 4.59
C ARG A 47 12.40 -4.10 5.86
N GLY A 48 11.37 -4.30 6.68
CA GLY A 48 11.12 -3.52 7.89
C GLY A 48 10.46 -2.17 7.63
N CYS A 49 10.15 -1.44 8.71
CA CYS A 49 9.54 -0.11 8.64
C CYS A 49 9.88 0.69 9.89
N ILE A 50 10.09 2.00 9.74
CA ILE A 50 10.34 2.91 10.87
C ILE A 50 9.07 3.25 11.67
N ARG A 51 7.89 3.04 11.07
CA ARG A 51 6.60 3.42 11.66
C ARG A 51 6.10 2.31 12.56
N LYS A 52 5.49 2.68 13.69
CA LYS A 52 4.89 1.76 14.66
C LYS A 52 3.36 1.86 14.64
N CYS A 53 2.77 1.80 13.44
CA CYS A 53 1.32 1.90 13.28
C CYS A 53 0.65 0.73 14.01
N ALA A 54 -0.38 1.01 14.81
CA ALA A 54 -0.99 0.00 15.69
C ALA A 54 -1.67 -1.16 14.93
N PHE A 55 -2.10 -0.94 13.69
CA PHE A 55 -2.66 -1.97 12.82
C PHE A 55 -1.59 -2.81 12.09
N CYS A 56 -0.32 -2.41 12.15
CA CYS A 56 0.74 -2.95 11.31
C CYS A 56 1.64 -3.90 12.10
N PHE A 57 1.82 -5.12 11.57
CA PHE A 57 2.71 -6.12 12.16
C PHE A 57 4.17 -6.00 11.69
N VAL A 58 4.45 -5.21 10.65
CA VAL A 58 5.77 -5.15 9.98
C VAL A 58 6.93 -4.89 10.95
N PRO A 59 6.87 -3.93 11.89
CA PRO A 59 7.98 -3.70 12.81
C PRO A 59 8.26 -4.89 13.73
N ALA A 60 7.22 -5.63 14.13
CA ALA A 60 7.34 -6.82 14.95
C ALA A 60 7.89 -8.01 14.16
N SER A 61 7.46 -8.17 12.89
CA SER A 61 7.89 -9.30 12.08
C SER A 61 9.22 -9.09 11.37
N GLU A 62 9.52 -7.89 10.90
CA GLU A 62 10.69 -7.62 10.03
C GLU A 62 11.76 -6.74 10.67
N GLY A 63 11.43 -6.08 11.78
CA GLY A 63 12.33 -5.21 12.52
C GLY A 63 12.54 -3.85 11.88
N ALA A 64 13.71 -3.26 12.15
CA ALA A 64 14.10 -1.96 11.62
C ALA A 64 14.24 -2.01 10.09
N ILE A 65 13.95 -0.87 9.45
CA ILE A 65 14.07 -0.76 8.00
C ILE A 65 15.53 -0.95 7.57
N ARG A 66 15.74 -1.73 6.51
CA ARG A 66 17.06 -1.94 5.90
C ARG A 66 16.92 -2.29 4.41
N PRO A 67 17.93 -1.98 3.58
CA PRO A 67 18.05 -2.56 2.25
C PRO A 67 18.22 -4.08 2.34
N THR A 68 17.65 -4.80 1.38
CA THR A 68 17.83 -6.25 1.24
C THR A 68 18.32 -6.67 -0.13
N GLY A 69 18.27 -5.79 -1.12
CA GLY A 69 18.73 -6.02 -2.48
C GLY A 69 18.33 -4.84 -3.37
N ASP A 70 18.39 -5.01 -4.68
CA ASP A 70 18.01 -4.00 -5.65
C ASP A 70 17.25 -4.58 -6.86
N ILE A 71 17.07 -3.78 -7.92
CA ILE A 71 16.33 -4.22 -9.11
C ILE A 71 17.00 -5.42 -9.79
N TYR A 72 18.33 -5.50 -9.78
CA TYR A 72 19.08 -6.57 -10.45
C TYR A 72 18.89 -7.93 -9.80
N ASP A 73 18.50 -7.95 -8.52
CA ASP A 73 18.24 -9.18 -7.77
C ASP A 73 16.86 -9.78 -8.08
N ILE A 74 15.88 -8.95 -8.47
CA ILE A 74 14.49 -9.37 -8.71
C ILE A 74 14.11 -9.44 -10.18
N TRP A 75 14.82 -8.74 -11.06
CA TRP A 75 14.48 -8.61 -12.48
C TRP A 75 15.04 -9.76 -13.32
N ASP A 76 14.21 -10.33 -14.18
CA ASP A 76 14.55 -11.47 -15.06
C ASP A 76 15.37 -11.07 -16.31
N GLY A 77 15.66 -9.78 -16.50
CA GLY A 77 16.37 -9.25 -17.67
C GLY A 77 15.50 -9.00 -18.90
N LYS A 78 14.19 -9.26 -18.84
CA LYS A 78 13.25 -9.23 -19.97
C LYS A 78 11.99 -8.43 -19.69
N ALA A 79 11.46 -8.50 -18.47
CA ALA A 79 10.21 -7.86 -18.10
C ALA A 79 10.31 -6.34 -18.24
N ARG A 80 9.22 -5.72 -18.68
CA ARG A 80 9.11 -4.27 -18.81
C ARG A 80 8.55 -3.60 -17.55
N GLU A 81 8.12 -4.40 -16.59
CA GLU A 81 7.54 -3.95 -15.33
C GLU A 81 7.96 -4.89 -14.21
N ILE A 82 8.24 -4.31 -13.04
CA ILE A 82 8.50 -5.03 -11.80
C ILE A 82 7.58 -4.50 -10.69
N GLU A 83 7.27 -5.35 -9.71
CA GLU A 83 6.48 -4.97 -8.53
C GLU A 83 7.34 -4.99 -7.27
N LEU A 84 7.43 -3.84 -6.60
CA LEU A 84 8.15 -3.71 -5.33
C LEU A 84 7.17 -3.77 -4.16
N LEU A 85 7.43 -4.70 -3.25
CA LEU A 85 6.62 -4.98 -2.07
C LEU A 85 7.13 -4.26 -0.81
N ASP A 86 8.07 -3.32 -0.98
CA ASP A 86 8.72 -2.57 0.08
C ASP A 86 7.74 -1.84 1.00
N ASN A 87 7.79 -2.13 2.30
CA ASN A 87 6.85 -1.56 3.27
C ASN A 87 6.92 -0.03 3.39
N ASN A 88 8.11 0.57 3.24
CA ASN A 88 8.31 2.02 3.25
C ASN A 88 9.65 2.42 2.61
N ILE A 89 9.80 2.19 1.30
CA ILE A 89 11.06 2.48 0.59
C ILE A 89 11.54 3.94 0.76
N MET A 90 10.61 4.89 0.91
CA MET A 90 10.94 6.31 1.09
C MET A 90 11.60 6.65 2.43
N ALA A 91 11.50 5.77 3.42
CA ALA A 91 12.23 5.93 4.68
C ALA A 91 13.74 5.67 4.53
N LEU A 92 14.21 5.21 3.36
CA LEU A 92 15.61 5.15 2.96
C LEU A 92 15.83 5.97 1.67
N PRO A 93 15.96 7.31 1.74
CA PRO A 93 15.99 8.18 0.57
C PRO A 93 17.07 7.85 -0.47
N GLU A 94 18.29 7.54 -0.01
CA GLU A 94 19.41 7.18 -0.89
C GLU A 94 19.16 5.87 -1.64
N HIS A 95 18.54 4.90 -0.96
CA HIS A 95 18.17 3.63 -1.56
C HIS A 95 17.02 3.81 -2.56
N PHE A 96 15.98 4.58 -2.22
CA PHE A 96 14.91 4.94 -3.14
C PHE A 96 15.45 5.61 -4.42
N GLU A 97 16.40 6.55 -4.28
CA GLU A 97 17.06 7.18 -5.41
C GLU A 97 17.82 6.17 -6.27
N THR A 98 18.51 5.22 -5.65
CA THR A 98 19.23 4.13 -6.33
C THR A 98 18.26 3.28 -7.17
N ILE A 99 17.15 2.83 -6.57
CA ILE A 99 16.12 2.04 -7.27
C ILE A 99 15.51 2.82 -8.44
N CYS A 100 15.20 4.10 -8.25
CA CYS A 100 14.70 4.95 -9.34
C CYS A 100 15.72 5.05 -10.49
N LYS A 101 17.01 5.26 -10.17
CA LYS A 101 18.09 5.34 -11.18
C LYS A 101 18.24 4.03 -11.96
N GLN A 102 18.22 2.90 -11.27
CA GLN A 102 18.29 1.59 -11.89
C GLN A 102 17.12 1.37 -12.85
N ALA A 103 15.89 1.65 -12.44
CA ALA A 103 14.74 1.49 -13.33
C ALA A 103 14.79 2.41 -14.55
N MET A 104 15.26 3.65 -14.40
CA MET A 104 15.47 4.56 -15.52
C MET A 104 16.53 4.03 -16.50
N GLN A 105 17.64 3.49 -15.99
CA GLN A 105 18.70 2.90 -16.82
C GLN A 105 18.19 1.67 -17.58
N LEU A 106 17.45 0.81 -16.89
CA LEU A 106 16.88 -0.42 -17.45
C LEU A 106 15.63 -0.17 -18.31
N LYS A 107 15.09 1.06 -18.27
CA LYS A 107 13.86 1.47 -18.96
C LYS A 107 12.66 0.58 -18.61
N ILE A 108 12.58 0.17 -17.34
CA ILE A 108 11.47 -0.62 -16.83
C ILE A 108 10.52 0.25 -16.01
N LYS A 109 9.27 -0.20 -15.95
CA LYS A 109 8.23 0.36 -15.09
C LYS A 109 8.34 -0.24 -13.68
N ILE A 110 8.15 0.57 -12.65
CA ILE A 110 8.04 0.10 -11.26
C ILE A 110 6.59 0.23 -10.80
N ASP A 111 6.00 -0.83 -10.28
CA ASP A 111 4.83 -0.77 -9.42
C ASP A 111 5.27 -0.74 -7.95
N PHE A 112 5.12 0.42 -7.30
CA PHE A 112 5.25 0.52 -5.86
C PHE A 112 3.92 0.08 -5.24
N ASN A 113 3.78 -1.23 -5.00
CA ASN A 113 2.52 -1.83 -4.58
C ASN A 113 2.05 -1.35 -3.19
N GLN A 114 3.01 -0.97 -2.34
CA GLN A 114 2.75 -0.44 -1.01
C GLN A 114 2.55 1.08 -1.01
N GLY A 115 1.88 1.58 0.03
CA GLY A 115 1.64 3.02 0.19
C GLY A 115 2.93 3.79 0.45
N LEU A 116 3.26 4.72 -0.44
CA LEU A 116 4.34 5.67 -0.26
C LEU A 116 4.04 6.62 0.92
N ASP A 117 5.04 6.81 1.78
CA ASP A 117 4.93 7.66 2.96
C ASP A 117 5.08 9.13 2.57
N TYR A 118 3.94 9.82 2.42
CA TYR A 118 3.88 11.22 1.98
C TYR A 118 4.67 12.18 2.86
N ARG A 119 5.00 11.80 4.11
CA ARG A 119 5.77 12.64 5.04
C ARG A 119 7.24 12.78 4.63
N PHE A 120 7.73 11.91 3.74
CA PHE A 120 9.06 12.02 3.13
C PHE A 120 9.06 12.76 1.79
N LEU A 121 7.91 13.22 1.30
CA LEU A 121 7.84 13.93 0.03
C LEU A 121 8.69 15.20 0.06
N THR A 122 9.58 15.30 -0.92
CA THR A 122 10.32 16.50 -1.28
C THR A 122 10.23 16.72 -2.79
N SER A 123 10.63 17.90 -3.27
CA SER A 123 10.72 18.14 -4.72
C SER A 123 11.63 17.14 -5.44
N LEU A 124 12.68 16.63 -4.78
CA LEU A 124 13.56 15.60 -5.34
C LEU A 124 12.82 14.26 -5.49
N PHE A 125 12.09 13.81 -4.47
CA PHE A 125 11.28 12.58 -4.57
C PHE A 125 10.27 12.67 -5.71
N ILE A 126 9.58 13.80 -5.82
CA ILE A 126 8.58 14.00 -6.88
C ILE A 126 9.24 14.05 -8.26
N TYR A 127 10.39 14.70 -8.36
CA TYR A 127 11.19 14.69 -9.58
C TYR A 127 11.56 13.27 -10.01
N LEU A 128 12.03 12.43 -9.08
CA LEU A 128 12.35 11.03 -9.34
C LEU A 128 11.11 10.24 -9.79
N LEU A 129 10.00 10.33 -9.06
CA LEU A 129 8.73 9.66 -9.40
C LEU A 129 8.20 10.03 -10.79
N LYS A 130 8.46 11.25 -11.26
CA LYS A 130 8.07 11.71 -12.61
C LYS A 130 9.03 11.24 -13.71
N ARG A 131 10.27 10.93 -13.36
CA ARG A 131 11.34 10.54 -14.30
C ARG A 131 11.38 9.03 -14.48
N VAL A 132 11.18 8.27 -13.42
CA VAL A 132 10.96 6.83 -13.51
C VAL A 132 9.56 6.55 -14.05
N THR A 133 9.42 5.51 -14.88
CA THR A 133 8.09 5.07 -15.28
C THR A 133 7.49 4.30 -14.11
N VAL A 134 6.45 4.83 -13.49
CA VAL A 134 5.79 4.18 -12.35
C VAL A 134 4.38 3.72 -12.72
N ALA A 135 3.94 2.61 -12.16
CA ALA A 135 2.51 2.39 -11.99
C ALA A 135 1.93 3.50 -11.12
N GLU A 136 0.60 3.68 -11.12
CA GLU A 136 -0.04 4.76 -10.37
C GLU A 136 0.36 4.68 -8.89
N PRO A 137 1.15 5.64 -8.36
CA PRO A 137 1.67 5.52 -7.00
C PRO A 137 0.54 5.82 -6.00
N TYR A 138 0.49 5.00 -4.95
CA TYR A 138 -0.42 5.20 -3.83
C TYR A 138 0.31 5.89 -2.69
N PHE A 139 -0.31 6.89 -2.07
CA PHE A 139 0.15 7.49 -0.82
C PHE A 139 -0.71 7.02 0.35
N ALA A 140 -0.16 6.82 1.54
CA ALA A 140 -0.92 6.31 2.68
C ALA A 140 -1.50 7.44 3.55
N PHE A 141 -2.83 7.57 3.64
CA PHE A 141 -3.53 8.46 4.59
C PHE A 141 -4.05 7.67 5.79
N ASP A 142 -3.13 7.04 6.51
CA ASP A 142 -3.48 6.08 7.57
C ASP A 142 -3.88 6.74 8.90
N ASN A 143 -3.29 7.89 9.25
CA ASN A 143 -3.62 8.58 10.51
C ASN A 143 -4.80 9.54 10.30
N PRO A 144 -5.96 9.32 10.95
CA PRO A 144 -7.15 10.11 10.70
C PRO A 144 -7.03 11.58 11.12
N ALA A 145 -6.05 11.95 11.95
CA ALA A 145 -5.84 13.34 12.38
C ALA A 145 -4.98 14.17 11.41
N GLU A 146 -4.33 13.57 10.40
CA GLU A 146 -3.27 14.22 9.63
C GLU A 146 -3.72 15.03 8.40
N PHE A 147 -4.96 15.54 8.39
CA PHE A 147 -5.51 16.36 7.28
C PHE A 147 -4.57 17.47 6.81
N ARG A 148 -4.01 18.26 7.73
CA ARG A 148 -3.09 19.37 7.39
C ARG A 148 -1.80 18.88 6.71
N ALA A 149 -1.27 17.74 7.13
CA ALA A 149 -0.04 17.19 6.56
C ALA A 149 -0.31 16.61 5.17
N VAL A 150 -1.44 15.92 5.01
CA VAL A 150 -1.94 15.45 3.70
C VAL A 150 -2.15 16.63 2.77
N ASP A 151 -2.74 17.73 3.25
CA ASP A 151 -2.98 18.91 2.42
C ASP A 151 -1.71 19.53 1.88
N LYS A 152 -0.68 19.63 2.73
CA LYS A 152 0.65 20.11 2.34
C LYS A 152 1.28 19.18 1.29
N ALA A 153 1.17 17.86 1.48
CA ALA A 153 1.66 16.88 0.53
C ALA A 153 0.96 16.97 -0.84
N ILE A 154 -0.38 17.06 -0.85
CA ILE A 154 -1.16 17.24 -2.08
C ILE A 154 -0.74 18.54 -2.80
N THR A 155 -0.60 19.64 -2.06
CA THR A 155 -0.15 20.91 -2.64
C THR A 155 1.23 20.80 -3.27
N LEU A 156 2.18 20.15 -2.58
CA LEU A 156 3.53 19.94 -3.10
C LEU A 156 3.52 19.07 -4.37
N LEU A 157 2.74 17.99 -4.39
CA LEU A 157 2.54 17.14 -5.57
C LEU A 157 1.97 17.93 -6.75
N GLN A 158 0.93 18.72 -6.51
CA GLN A 158 0.26 19.55 -7.52
C GLN A 158 1.20 20.61 -8.11
N GLN A 159 1.97 21.30 -7.27
CA GLN A 159 2.97 22.30 -7.70
C GLN A 159 4.06 21.69 -8.58
N ASN A 160 4.38 20.41 -8.37
CA ASN A 160 5.36 19.68 -9.18
C ASN A 160 4.73 18.90 -10.35
N GLY A 161 3.44 19.12 -10.65
CA GLY A 161 2.76 18.58 -11.83
C GLY A 161 2.07 17.22 -11.64
N MET A 162 2.11 16.63 -10.45
CA MET A 162 1.31 15.45 -10.10
C MET A 162 -0.06 15.89 -9.59
N LYS A 163 -0.95 16.27 -10.51
CA LYS A 163 -2.23 16.93 -10.17
C LYS A 163 -3.24 15.99 -9.50
N ARG A 164 -3.19 14.70 -9.83
CA ARG A 164 -4.13 13.68 -9.38
C ARG A 164 -3.36 12.41 -9.01
N THR A 165 -3.35 12.07 -7.73
CA THR A 165 -2.74 10.87 -7.17
C THR A 165 -3.79 10.00 -6.48
N VAL A 166 -3.43 8.77 -6.10
CA VAL A 166 -4.30 7.87 -5.35
C VAL A 166 -3.79 7.76 -3.92
N TRP A 167 -4.72 7.68 -2.98
CA TRP A 167 -4.42 7.57 -1.56
C TRP A 167 -5.04 6.32 -0.96
N PHE A 168 -4.23 5.47 -0.33
CA PHE A 168 -4.75 4.42 0.54
C PHE A 168 -5.38 5.05 1.78
N VAL A 169 -6.58 4.59 2.13
CA VAL A 169 -7.30 5.01 3.34
C VAL A 169 -7.73 3.77 4.10
N LEU A 170 -7.08 3.52 5.24
CA LEU A 170 -7.49 2.46 6.17
C LEU A 170 -8.80 2.83 6.87
N VAL A 171 -9.82 1.97 6.78
CA VAL A 171 -11.15 2.21 7.37
C VAL A 171 -11.53 1.13 8.39
N GLY A 172 -12.29 1.55 9.42
CA GLY A 172 -12.78 0.65 10.45
C GLY A 172 -11.71 0.01 11.33
N PHE A 173 -10.57 0.67 11.52
CA PHE A 173 -9.56 0.26 12.51
C PHE A 173 -9.85 0.92 13.86
N ASP A 174 -9.51 2.20 13.98
CA ASP A 174 -9.74 3.08 15.13
C ASP A 174 -10.64 4.27 14.77
N THR A 175 -11.37 4.14 13.65
CA THR A 175 -12.23 5.18 13.08
C THR A 175 -13.68 4.73 12.94
N THR A 176 -14.57 5.71 12.98
CA THR A 176 -15.98 5.57 12.62
C THR A 176 -16.17 5.72 11.10
N LEU A 177 -17.28 5.17 10.59
CA LEU A 177 -17.68 5.36 9.18
C LEU A 177 -17.75 6.85 8.79
N LYS A 178 -18.17 7.72 9.72
CA LYS A 178 -18.22 9.17 9.51
C LYS A 178 -16.83 9.76 9.29
N GLN A 179 -15.86 9.44 10.17
CA GLN A 179 -14.48 9.90 10.03
C GLN A 179 -13.82 9.34 8.75
N ASP A 180 -14.16 8.11 8.38
CA ASP A 180 -13.69 7.51 7.12
C ASP A 180 -14.24 8.26 5.91
N LEU A 181 -15.53 8.58 5.91
CA LEU A 181 -16.17 9.40 4.87
C LEU A 181 -15.61 10.82 4.81
N GLU A 182 -15.35 11.46 5.94
CA GLU A 182 -14.74 12.79 6.01
C GLU A 182 -13.37 12.81 5.31
N ARG A 183 -12.53 11.81 5.53
CA ARG A 183 -11.22 11.70 4.85
C ARG A 183 -11.36 11.47 3.35
N LEU A 184 -12.30 10.60 2.95
CA LEU A 184 -12.55 10.33 1.54
C LEU A 184 -13.09 11.57 0.82
N ASN A 185 -14.05 12.27 1.40
CA ASN A 185 -14.60 13.51 0.86
C ASN A 185 -13.52 14.60 0.78
N HIS A 186 -12.67 14.74 1.80
CA HIS A 186 -11.55 15.67 1.78
C HIS A 186 -10.59 15.41 0.61
N LEU A 187 -10.22 14.15 0.36
CA LEU A 187 -9.41 13.77 -0.80
C LEU A 187 -10.11 14.11 -2.12
N LYS A 188 -11.41 13.81 -2.22
CA LYS A 188 -12.24 14.10 -3.40
C LYS A 188 -12.32 15.60 -3.69
N GLU A 189 -12.55 16.42 -2.67
CA GLU A 189 -12.58 17.89 -2.76
C GLU A 189 -11.24 18.48 -3.22
N ARG A 190 -10.13 17.87 -2.78
CA ARG A 190 -8.77 18.18 -3.25
C ARG A 190 -8.46 17.63 -4.66
N GLY A 191 -9.44 17.02 -5.34
CA GLY A 191 -9.30 16.46 -6.69
C GLY A 191 -8.49 15.18 -6.78
N GLN A 192 -8.28 14.50 -5.64
CA GLN A 192 -7.51 13.26 -5.54
C GLN A 192 -8.41 12.02 -5.64
N ARG A 193 -7.79 10.86 -5.84
CA ARG A 193 -8.44 9.55 -5.79
C ARG A 193 -8.16 8.87 -4.47
N ALA A 194 -9.01 7.93 -4.10
CA ALA A 194 -8.83 7.11 -2.92
C ALA A 194 -8.90 5.61 -3.25
N TYR A 195 -8.28 4.80 -2.42
CA TYR A 195 -8.43 3.36 -2.38
C TYR A 195 -8.60 2.94 -0.92
N VAL A 196 -9.81 2.50 -0.59
CA VAL A 196 -10.20 2.07 0.75
C VAL A 196 -9.63 0.68 1.06
N MET A 197 -8.87 0.64 2.16
CA MET A 197 -8.33 -0.57 2.78
C MET A 197 -9.17 -0.90 4.00
N ARG A 198 -9.93 -2.01 3.96
CA ARG A 198 -10.84 -2.37 5.07
C ARG A 198 -10.10 -3.17 6.13
N TYR A 199 -10.00 -2.63 7.34
CA TYR A 199 -9.53 -3.38 8.50
C TYR A 199 -10.64 -4.26 9.09
N SER A 200 -11.81 -3.66 9.32
CA SER A 200 -12.97 -4.36 9.86
C SER A 200 -13.68 -5.22 8.80
N ARG A 201 -14.26 -6.34 9.27
CA ARG A 201 -15.17 -7.20 8.48
C ARG A 201 -16.62 -6.75 8.54
N ASP A 202 -16.91 -5.65 9.22
CA ASP A 202 -18.25 -5.05 9.27
C ASP A 202 -18.73 -4.74 7.84
N ARG A 203 -19.92 -5.24 7.51
CA ARG A 203 -20.51 -5.15 6.16
C ARG A 203 -20.72 -3.71 5.71
N LYS A 204 -20.83 -2.75 6.63
CA LYS A 204 -21.00 -1.32 6.30
C LYS A 204 -19.86 -0.73 5.46
N TYR A 205 -18.64 -1.30 5.57
CA TYR A 205 -17.48 -0.87 4.80
C TYR A 205 -17.42 -1.48 3.40
N ILE A 206 -18.28 -2.45 3.06
CA ILE A 206 -18.39 -3.01 1.71
C ILE A 206 -18.80 -1.93 0.70
N PRO A 207 -19.94 -1.23 0.85
CA PRO A 207 -20.32 -0.19 -0.10
C PRO A 207 -19.34 0.96 -0.12
N LEU A 208 -18.74 1.33 1.03
CA LEU A 208 -17.72 2.37 1.08
C LEU A 208 -16.53 2.06 0.16
N ALA A 209 -16.02 0.82 0.23
CA ALA A 209 -14.95 0.37 -0.65
C ALA A 209 -15.38 0.25 -2.11
N ARG A 210 -16.62 -0.22 -2.38
CA ARG A 210 -17.15 -0.27 -3.75
C ARG A 210 -17.24 1.11 -4.39
N TRP A 211 -17.70 2.11 -3.63
CA TRP A 211 -17.79 3.49 -4.07
C TRP A 211 -16.41 4.11 -4.32
N ALA A 212 -15.52 4.05 -3.32
CA ALA A 212 -14.24 4.74 -3.36
C ALA A 212 -13.22 4.11 -4.32
N ASN A 213 -13.18 2.78 -4.43
CA ASN A 213 -12.14 2.10 -5.21
C ASN A 213 -12.43 2.11 -6.71
N GLN A 214 -13.60 2.61 -7.13
CA GLN A 214 -13.96 2.79 -8.53
C GLN A 214 -13.76 4.25 -8.94
N ARG A 215 -12.73 4.51 -9.76
CA ARG A 215 -12.30 5.87 -10.15
C ARG A 215 -13.43 6.78 -10.62
N ASN A 216 -14.30 6.27 -11.50
CA ASN A 216 -15.40 7.07 -12.08
C ASN A 216 -16.52 7.30 -11.08
N MET A 217 -16.82 6.28 -10.26
CA MET A 217 -17.85 6.39 -9.23
C MET A 217 -17.44 7.38 -8.14
N PHE A 218 -16.23 7.20 -7.60
CA PHE A 218 -15.68 8.09 -6.58
C PHE A 218 -15.55 9.53 -7.05
N ALA A 219 -15.25 9.78 -8.33
CA ALA A 219 -15.22 11.13 -8.88
C ALA A 219 -16.63 11.69 -9.14
N GLY A 220 -17.54 10.87 -9.65
CA GLY A 220 -18.84 11.31 -10.16
C GLY A 220 -19.96 11.44 -9.13
N THR A 221 -19.89 10.73 -8.00
CA THR A 221 -21.01 10.70 -7.03
C THR A 221 -20.55 10.94 -5.60
N THR A 222 -21.48 11.33 -4.73
CA THR A 222 -21.30 11.21 -3.27
C THR A 222 -21.58 9.78 -2.82
N PHE A 223 -21.17 9.44 -1.60
CA PHE A 223 -21.45 8.12 -1.04
C PHE A 223 -22.96 7.88 -0.87
N GLU A 224 -23.71 8.90 -0.48
CA GLU A 224 -25.17 8.84 -0.33
C GLU A 224 -25.86 8.58 -1.67
N GLN A 225 -25.44 9.27 -2.73
CA GLN A 225 -25.93 9.05 -4.09
C GLN A 225 -25.66 7.61 -4.56
N PHE A 226 -24.44 7.12 -4.32
CA PHE A 226 -24.06 5.74 -4.62
C PHE A 226 -24.94 4.73 -3.84
N CYS A 227 -25.11 4.93 -2.54
CA CYS A 227 -25.94 4.07 -1.71
C CYS A 227 -27.39 4.03 -2.20
N LYS A 228 -27.97 5.20 -2.53
CA LYS A 228 -29.32 5.30 -3.09
C LYS A 228 -29.46 4.57 -4.42
N GLN A 229 -28.46 4.67 -5.30
CA GLN A 229 -28.47 4.00 -6.61
C GLN A 229 -28.36 2.47 -6.48
N GLU A 230 -27.52 1.99 -5.57
CA GLU A 230 -27.23 0.56 -5.40
C GLU A 230 -28.13 -0.15 -4.37
N GLY A 231 -29.02 0.59 -3.68
CA GLY A 231 -29.96 0.04 -2.70
C GLY A 231 -29.37 -0.22 -1.30
N TYR A 232 -28.28 0.47 -0.94
CA TYR A 232 -27.73 0.48 0.41
C TYR A 232 -28.41 1.52 1.29
N ALA A 233 -28.59 1.27 2.60
CA ALA A 233 -28.87 2.38 3.51
C ALA A 233 -27.65 3.31 3.60
N GLU A 234 -27.88 4.56 3.99
CA GLU A 234 -26.83 5.59 4.13
C GLU A 234 -25.72 5.19 5.14
N THR A 235 -26.00 4.23 6.02
CA THR A 235 -25.01 3.61 6.91
C THR A 235 -24.13 2.56 6.22
N GLY A 236 -24.30 2.32 4.91
CA GLY A 236 -23.64 1.24 4.17
C GLY A 236 -24.26 -0.14 4.39
N LEU A 237 -25.44 -0.24 4.99
CA LEU A 237 -26.14 -1.50 5.22
C LEU A 237 -27.48 -1.51 4.47
N GLY A 238 -27.60 -2.28 3.39
CA GLY A 238 -28.86 -2.46 2.67
C GLY A 238 -28.73 -3.50 1.55
N LYS A 239 -29.75 -4.37 1.47
CA LYS A 239 -29.87 -5.64 0.74
C LYS A 239 -28.68 -6.61 0.88
#